data_AF-A0A518BUC7-F1
#
_entry.id   AF-A0A518BUC7-F1
#
_cell.length_a   1.000
_cell.length_b   1.000
_cell.length_c   1.000
_cell.angle_alpha   90.00
_cell.angle_beta   90.00
_cell.angle_gamma   90.00
#
_symmetry.space_group_name_H-M   'P 1'
#
loop_
_entity.id
_entity.type
_entity.pdbx_description
1 polymer ?
#
loop_
_entity_poly.entity_id
_entity_poly.type
_entity_poly.pdbx_seq_one_letter_code
_entity_poly.pdbx_strand_id
1 'polypeptide(L)'
;MVRQVIEGLSSTPRTLPTQYLYDAKGSELFERITHLPEYYLTRTEMSIFDDHLDDMAAAMGSDVWLIELGSGAGTKTLRLLQAMREPAGYTPIEISKAALDASLDAIQTEMPGLDVQAVCGDFTHDLNLPETPGSRRVVFFPGSTIGNLGADASRALLRRLARWVGPGGGLLIGVDLIKSPDLLVPAYDDAAGITAAFNLNLLDRLNREAGADFDRQLWEHRAVWNKREARMESYLVSTRDQEVHLAGRRFAFSAGEAVWTEQSQKYSLASLMALAQDFSLREHWTDDRSWCAMAYLEVSGLRVDKEQG
;
A
#
# COMPACT_ATOMS: atom_id res chain seq x y z
N MET A 1 17.79 5.68 4.61
CA MET A 1 18.11 4.29 5.01
C MET A 1 18.82 4.20 6.37
N VAL A 2 20.15 4.33 6.44
CA VAL A 2 20.96 4.01 7.65
C VAL A 2 20.35 4.52 8.97
N ARG A 3 19.96 5.80 9.03
CA ARG A 3 19.33 6.39 10.23
C ARG A 3 18.09 5.63 10.70
N GLN A 4 17.13 5.38 9.81
CA GLN A 4 15.87 4.70 10.16
C GLN A 4 16.10 3.24 10.56
N VAL A 5 17.08 2.57 9.94
CA VAL A 5 17.45 1.20 10.29
C VAL A 5 18.08 1.16 11.67
N ILE A 6 18.98 2.10 12.00
CA ILE A 6 19.55 2.22 13.35
C ILE A 6 18.46 2.50 14.38
N GLU A 7 17.53 3.42 14.09
CA GLU A 7 16.40 3.73 14.98
C GLU A 7 15.55 2.48 15.25
N GLY A 8 15.17 1.74 14.20
CA GLY A 8 14.37 0.51 14.32
C GLY A 8 15.11 -0.65 14.99
N LEU A 9 16.39 -0.86 14.71
CA LEU A 9 17.19 -1.88 15.40
C LEU A 9 17.51 -1.50 16.84
N SER A 10 17.37 -0.22 17.24
CA SER A 10 17.55 0.24 18.61
C SER A 10 16.26 0.29 19.43
N SER A 11 15.10 0.02 18.82
CA SER A 11 13.81 0.05 19.51
C SER A 11 13.46 -1.27 20.17
N THR A 12 12.51 -1.23 21.10
CA THR A 12 11.90 -2.43 21.72
C THR A 12 10.39 -2.37 21.53
N PRO A 13 9.78 -3.25 20.71
CA PRO A 13 10.42 -4.27 19.88
C PRO A 13 11.25 -3.67 18.73
N ARG A 14 12.19 -4.45 18.19
CA ARG A 14 12.99 -4.03 17.04
C ARG A 14 12.17 -4.06 15.75
N THR A 15 12.43 -3.11 14.88
CA THR A 15 11.75 -3.00 13.59
C THR A 15 12.72 -2.72 12.45
N LEU A 16 12.30 -3.07 11.23
CA LEU A 16 12.94 -2.65 9.98
C LEU A 16 11.86 -2.05 9.08
N PRO A 17 12.08 -0.86 8.48
CA PRO A 17 11.02 -0.20 7.70
C PRO A 17 10.61 -0.99 6.44
N THR A 18 9.31 -1.27 6.31
CA THR A 18 8.69 -2.02 5.21
C THR A 18 9.08 -1.51 3.82
N GLN A 19 9.25 -0.19 3.65
CA GLN A 19 9.62 0.41 2.36
C GLN A 19 10.93 -0.14 1.78
N TYR A 20 11.81 -0.69 2.62
CA TYR A 20 13.07 -1.27 2.17
C TYR A 20 12.93 -2.66 1.56
N LEU A 21 11.76 -3.30 1.69
CA LEU A 21 11.43 -4.53 0.96
C LEU A 21 11.37 -4.33 -0.55
N TYR A 22 11.11 -3.10 -1.03
CA TYR A 22 10.80 -2.82 -2.44
C TYR A 22 12.00 -2.22 -3.20
N ASP A 23 13.17 -2.89 -3.18
CA ASP A 23 14.18 -2.65 -4.22
C ASP A 23 13.82 -3.44 -5.50
N ALA A 24 14.62 -3.32 -6.56
CA ALA A 24 14.32 -4.00 -7.83
C ALA A 24 14.07 -5.51 -7.65
N LYS A 25 14.86 -6.18 -6.79
CA LYS A 25 14.68 -7.61 -6.51
C LYS A 25 13.44 -7.89 -5.67
N GLY A 26 13.20 -7.06 -4.67
CA GLY A 26 12.01 -7.12 -3.84
C GLY A 26 10.72 -6.95 -4.63
N SER A 27 10.68 -5.98 -5.56
CA SER A 27 9.55 -5.78 -6.47
C SER A 27 9.31 -7.01 -7.36
N GLU A 28 10.37 -7.63 -7.90
CA GLU A 28 10.25 -8.89 -8.67
C GLU A 28 9.68 -10.03 -7.80
N LEU A 29 10.13 -10.14 -6.55
CA LEU A 29 9.61 -11.14 -5.61
C LEU A 29 8.15 -10.89 -5.25
N PHE A 30 7.78 -9.63 -4.99
CA PHE A 30 6.38 -9.26 -4.74
C PHE A 30 5.50 -9.57 -5.94
N GLU A 31 5.95 -9.29 -7.16
CA GLU A 31 5.22 -9.65 -8.38
C GLU A 31 5.01 -11.16 -8.50
N ARG A 32 5.96 -11.97 -8.03
CA ARG A 32 5.75 -13.43 -7.95
C ARG A 32 4.75 -13.80 -6.87
N ILE A 33 4.74 -13.10 -5.73
CA ILE A 33 3.76 -13.30 -4.65
C ILE A 33 2.34 -13.09 -5.16
N THR A 34 2.10 -12.06 -5.98
CA THR A 34 0.75 -11.75 -6.51
C THR A 34 0.14 -12.89 -7.34
N HIS A 35 0.97 -13.82 -7.83
CA HIS A 35 0.57 -14.98 -8.64
C HIS A 35 0.49 -16.29 -7.84
N LEU A 36 0.82 -16.29 -6.54
CA LEU A 36 0.79 -17.50 -5.71
C LEU A 36 -0.65 -17.97 -5.44
N PRO A 37 -0.90 -19.29 -5.39
CA PRO A 37 -2.22 -19.81 -5.08
C PRO A 37 -2.70 -19.43 -3.67
N GLU A 38 -1.80 -19.22 -2.71
CA GLU A 38 -2.15 -18.77 -1.37
C GLU A 38 -2.49 -17.26 -1.32
N TYR A 39 -1.83 -16.43 -2.15
CA TYR A 39 -2.01 -14.97 -2.14
C TYR A 39 -3.24 -14.52 -2.93
N TYR A 40 -4.41 -14.56 -2.28
CA TYR A 40 -5.69 -14.27 -2.91
C TYR A 40 -5.92 -12.80 -3.30
N LEU A 41 -5.27 -11.86 -2.62
CA LEU A 41 -5.64 -10.45 -2.66
C LEU A 41 -5.68 -9.88 -4.07
N THR A 42 -4.62 -10.10 -4.87
CA THR A 42 -4.52 -9.53 -6.22
C THR A 42 -5.63 -10.04 -7.13
N ARG A 43 -5.83 -11.36 -7.19
CA ARG A 43 -6.86 -11.98 -8.04
C ARG A 43 -8.28 -11.65 -7.59
N THR A 44 -8.51 -11.54 -6.28
CA THR A 44 -9.82 -11.16 -5.73
C THR A 44 -10.14 -9.70 -6.02
N GLU A 45 -9.18 -8.79 -5.89
CA GLU A 45 -9.41 -7.39 -6.25
C GLU A 45 -9.64 -7.24 -7.76
N MET A 46 -8.93 -8.01 -8.59
CA MET A 46 -9.17 -8.03 -10.04
C MET A 46 -10.57 -8.53 -10.41
N SER A 47 -11.11 -9.55 -9.73
CA SER A 47 -12.49 -10.00 -10.01
C SER A 47 -13.52 -8.94 -9.64
N ILE A 48 -13.30 -8.18 -8.55
CA ILE A 48 -14.18 -7.05 -8.21
C ILE A 48 -14.14 -5.98 -9.30
N PHE A 49 -12.97 -5.72 -9.90
CA PHE A 49 -12.87 -4.87 -11.08
C PHE A 49 -13.63 -5.47 -12.27
N ASP A 50 -13.47 -6.75 -12.57
CA ASP A 50 -14.16 -7.40 -13.69
C ASP A 50 -15.69 -7.30 -13.58
N ASP A 51 -16.22 -7.42 -12.37
CA ASP A 51 -17.67 -7.46 -12.14
C ASP A 51 -18.30 -6.07 -11.96
N HIS A 52 -17.53 -5.08 -11.47
CA HIS A 52 -18.08 -3.80 -11.02
C HIS A 52 -17.38 -2.54 -11.58
N LEU A 53 -16.51 -2.68 -12.58
CA LEU A 53 -15.76 -1.53 -13.15
C LEU A 53 -16.68 -0.37 -13.57
N ASP A 54 -17.75 -0.67 -14.29
CA ASP A 54 -18.68 0.33 -14.80
C ASP A 54 -19.47 1.01 -13.67
N ASP A 55 -19.83 0.26 -12.62
CA ASP A 55 -20.48 0.80 -11.43
C ASP A 55 -19.54 1.74 -10.67
N MET A 56 -18.27 1.34 -10.51
CA MET A 56 -17.25 2.18 -9.88
C MET A 56 -17.04 3.48 -10.66
N ALA A 57 -16.93 3.39 -11.99
CA ALA A 57 -16.81 4.55 -12.87
C ALA A 57 -18.03 5.47 -12.77
N ALA A 58 -19.24 4.91 -12.78
CA ALA A 58 -20.48 5.65 -12.64
C ALA A 58 -20.59 6.36 -11.28
N ALA A 59 -20.17 5.71 -10.20
CA ALA A 59 -20.18 6.30 -8.85
C ALA A 59 -19.24 7.52 -8.74
N MET A 60 -18.10 7.51 -9.45
CA MET A 60 -17.19 8.66 -9.50
C MET A 60 -17.79 9.86 -10.27
N GLY A 61 -18.69 9.61 -11.23
CA GLY A 61 -19.30 10.62 -12.08
C GLY A 61 -18.45 10.98 -13.31
N SER A 62 -18.68 12.17 -13.85
CA SER A 62 -17.97 12.69 -15.04
C SER A 62 -17.00 13.81 -14.69
N ASP A 63 -16.12 14.18 -15.63
CA ASP A 63 -15.13 15.26 -15.48
C ASP A 63 -14.26 15.05 -14.23
N VAL A 64 -13.77 13.81 -14.10
CA VAL A 64 -12.96 13.38 -12.97
C VAL A 64 -11.48 13.43 -13.32
N TRP A 65 -10.71 14.12 -12.49
CA TRP A 65 -9.27 14.02 -12.43
C TRP A 65 -8.87 12.90 -11.45
N LEU A 66 -8.26 11.84 -11.96
CA LEU A 66 -7.89 10.68 -11.17
C LEU A 66 -6.48 10.84 -10.59
N ILE A 67 -6.31 10.67 -9.28
CA ILE A 67 -5.01 10.69 -8.60
C ILE A 67 -4.74 9.28 -8.08
N GLU A 68 -3.73 8.59 -8.59
CA GLU A 68 -3.40 7.23 -8.15
C GLU A 68 -2.22 7.20 -7.18
N LEU A 69 -2.35 6.45 -6.09
CA LEU A 69 -1.26 6.21 -5.15
C LEU A 69 -0.64 4.83 -5.36
N GLY A 70 0.64 4.79 -5.69
CA GLY A 70 1.37 3.55 -5.96
C GLY A 70 0.98 2.94 -7.30
N SER A 71 1.20 3.68 -8.39
CA SER A 71 0.68 3.32 -9.71
C SER A 71 1.17 1.99 -10.28
N GLY A 72 2.30 1.46 -9.79
CA GLY A 72 2.82 0.17 -10.22
C GLY A 72 2.87 0.03 -11.75
N ALA A 73 2.35 -1.08 -12.29
CA ALA A 73 2.30 -1.35 -13.73
C ALA A 73 1.08 -0.69 -14.46
N GLY A 74 0.19 0.02 -13.75
CA GLY A 74 -0.89 0.80 -14.35
C GLY A 74 -2.09 0.03 -14.93
N THR A 75 -2.11 -1.31 -14.91
CA THR A 75 -3.15 -2.11 -15.60
C THR A 75 -4.58 -1.86 -15.09
N LYS A 76 -4.77 -1.77 -13.77
CA LYS A 76 -6.09 -1.47 -13.17
C LYS A 76 -6.54 -0.04 -13.50
N THR A 77 -5.59 0.88 -13.47
CA THR A 77 -5.83 2.30 -13.69
C THR A 77 -6.22 2.60 -15.12
N LEU A 78 -5.54 1.97 -16.09
CA LEU A 78 -5.92 2.08 -17.49
C LEU A 78 -7.37 1.64 -17.70
N ARG A 79 -7.76 0.48 -17.14
CA ARG A 79 -9.14 -0.01 -17.22
C ARG A 79 -10.13 0.95 -16.58
N LEU A 80 -9.80 1.48 -15.40
CA LEU A 80 -10.64 2.46 -14.71
C LEU A 80 -10.81 3.74 -15.53
N LEU A 81 -9.72 4.30 -16.04
CA LEU A 81 -9.73 5.50 -16.90
C LEU A 81 -10.54 5.29 -18.18
N GLN A 82 -10.48 4.11 -18.79
CA GLN A 82 -11.26 3.75 -19.98
C GLN A 82 -12.77 3.62 -19.69
N ALA A 83 -13.14 3.19 -18.49
CA ALA A 83 -14.54 3.09 -18.07
C ALA A 83 -15.12 4.43 -17.59
N MET A 84 -14.27 5.37 -17.18
CA MET A 84 -14.69 6.69 -16.72
C MET A 84 -15.36 7.51 -17.85
N ARG A 85 -16.42 8.23 -17.49
CA ARG A 85 -17.09 9.16 -18.40
C ARG A 85 -16.31 10.48 -18.43
N GLU A 86 -15.68 10.76 -19.57
CA GLU A 86 -14.95 12.02 -19.80
C GLU A 86 -13.88 12.27 -18.71
N PRO A 87 -12.86 11.40 -18.58
CA PRO A 87 -11.77 11.63 -17.62
C PRO A 87 -11.05 12.94 -17.96
N ALA A 88 -10.95 13.82 -16.97
CA ALA A 88 -10.37 15.15 -17.13
C ALA A 88 -8.84 15.12 -17.18
N GLY A 89 -8.24 14.14 -16.49
CA GLY A 89 -6.80 13.95 -16.43
C GLY A 89 -6.40 12.92 -15.37
N TYR A 90 -5.11 12.67 -15.28
CA TYR A 90 -4.53 11.63 -14.44
C TYR A 90 -3.22 12.07 -13.77
N THR A 91 -3.08 11.79 -12.48
CA THR A 91 -1.87 12.03 -11.70
C THR A 91 -1.41 10.71 -11.06
N PRO A 92 -0.46 9.99 -11.69
CA PRO A 92 0.22 8.87 -11.04
C PRO A 92 1.19 9.37 -9.98
N ILE A 93 1.11 8.82 -8.77
CA ILE A 93 2.09 9.02 -7.70
C ILE A 93 2.82 7.71 -7.43
N GLU A 94 4.14 7.71 -7.58
CA GLU A 94 4.95 6.50 -7.44
C GLU A 94 6.35 6.83 -6.90
N ILE A 95 6.87 5.99 -6.00
CA ILE A 95 8.20 6.17 -5.43
C ILE A 95 9.29 5.65 -6.37
N SER A 96 8.98 4.63 -7.16
CA SER A 96 9.88 4.06 -8.16
C SER A 96 9.78 4.81 -9.50
N LYS A 97 10.81 5.57 -9.84
CA LYS A 97 10.87 6.28 -11.13
C LYS A 97 10.69 5.34 -12.33
N ALA A 98 11.28 4.15 -12.28
CA ALA A 98 11.15 3.16 -13.35
C ALA A 98 9.71 2.64 -13.52
N ALA A 99 9.00 2.40 -12.42
CA ALA A 99 7.59 1.99 -12.47
C ALA A 99 6.69 3.13 -12.96
N LEU A 100 6.98 4.37 -12.50
CA LEU A 100 6.29 5.56 -12.98
C LEU A 100 6.42 5.72 -14.49
N ASP A 101 7.63 5.60 -15.03
CA ASP A 101 7.89 5.72 -16.47
C ASP A 101 7.15 4.65 -17.28
N ALA A 102 7.16 3.40 -16.81
CA ALA A 102 6.41 2.32 -17.46
C ALA A 102 4.89 2.56 -17.47
N SER A 103 4.33 3.08 -16.37
CA SER A 103 2.92 3.45 -16.28
C SER A 103 2.57 4.58 -17.26
N LEU A 104 3.43 5.61 -17.35
CA LEU A 104 3.24 6.73 -18.28
C LEU A 104 3.26 6.27 -19.75
N ASP A 105 4.22 5.41 -20.12
CA ASP A 105 4.31 4.87 -21.48
C ASP A 105 3.03 4.10 -21.86
N ALA A 106 2.49 3.29 -20.93
CA ALA A 106 1.25 2.54 -21.14
C ALA A 106 0.05 3.47 -21.31
N ILE A 107 -0.12 4.47 -20.43
CA ILE A 107 -1.23 5.44 -20.52
C ILE A 107 -1.14 6.29 -21.78
N GLN A 108 0.05 6.78 -22.15
CA GLN A 108 0.22 7.58 -23.36
C GLN A 108 -0.06 6.78 -24.65
N THR A 109 0.26 5.49 -24.64
CA THR A 109 -0.02 4.59 -25.77
C THR A 109 -1.51 4.34 -25.94
N GLU A 110 -2.21 4.05 -24.84
CA GLU A 110 -3.61 3.61 -24.86
C GLU A 110 -4.61 4.78 -24.79
N MET A 111 -4.19 5.93 -24.25
CA MET A 111 -5.01 7.14 -24.08
C MET A 111 -4.22 8.42 -24.44
N PRO A 112 -3.78 8.60 -25.72
CA PRO A 112 -2.86 9.67 -26.12
C PRO A 112 -3.38 11.11 -25.96
N GLY A 113 -4.67 11.29 -25.68
CA GLY A 113 -5.30 12.59 -25.45
C GLY A 113 -5.54 12.94 -23.98
N LEU A 114 -5.23 12.03 -23.04
CA LEU A 114 -5.43 12.26 -21.62
C LEU A 114 -4.35 13.21 -21.08
N ASP A 115 -4.73 14.23 -20.32
CA ASP A 115 -3.77 15.05 -19.60
C ASP A 115 -3.17 14.24 -18.44
N VAL A 116 -1.83 14.14 -18.39
CA VAL A 116 -1.13 13.35 -17.39
C VAL A 116 -0.07 14.20 -16.70
N GLN A 117 -0.18 14.30 -15.37
CA GLN A 117 0.72 15.07 -14.52
C GLN A 117 1.34 14.17 -13.45
N ALA A 118 2.52 13.63 -13.74
CA ALA A 118 3.17 12.61 -12.91
C ALA A 118 3.90 13.18 -11.68
N VAL A 119 3.86 12.46 -10.56
CA VAL A 119 4.59 12.80 -9.34
C VAL A 119 5.44 11.61 -8.89
N CYS A 120 6.76 11.76 -8.97
CA CYS A 120 7.69 10.79 -8.38
C CYS A 120 7.88 11.14 -6.90
N GLY A 121 7.30 10.37 -5.98
CA GLY A 121 7.34 10.68 -4.56
C GLY A 121 6.69 9.65 -3.65
N ASP A 122 6.99 9.77 -2.36
CA ASP A 122 6.40 8.96 -1.31
C ASP A 122 5.10 9.61 -0.81
N PHE A 123 3.96 9.00 -1.12
CA PHE A 123 2.63 9.51 -0.74
C PHE A 123 2.37 9.50 0.77
N THR A 124 3.22 8.85 1.57
CA THR A 124 3.13 8.88 3.04
C THR A 124 3.60 10.22 3.63
N HIS A 125 4.26 11.05 2.81
CA HIS A 125 4.69 12.40 3.15
C HIS A 125 3.84 13.45 2.43
N ASP A 126 4.03 14.73 2.78
CA ASP A 126 3.40 15.82 2.02
C ASP A 126 4.04 15.91 0.63
N LEU A 127 3.19 15.90 -0.39
CA LEU A 127 3.56 16.07 -1.78
C LEU A 127 2.89 17.33 -2.32
N ASN A 128 3.65 18.07 -3.13
CA ASN A 128 3.08 19.17 -3.91
C ASN A 128 2.40 18.56 -5.14
N LEU A 129 1.08 18.41 -5.06
CA LEU A 129 0.31 17.96 -6.21
C LEU A 129 0.18 19.08 -7.24
N PRO A 130 0.26 18.77 -8.53
CA PRO A 130 -0.07 19.70 -9.60
C PRO A 130 -1.49 20.27 -9.46
N GLU A 131 -1.68 21.50 -9.95
CA GLU A 131 -3.01 22.12 -9.97
C GLU A 131 -3.87 21.52 -11.08
N THR A 132 -5.09 21.12 -10.71
CA THR A 132 -6.09 20.57 -11.64
C THR A 132 -7.41 21.33 -11.45
N PRO A 133 -7.55 22.53 -12.07
CA PRO A 133 -8.68 23.42 -11.83
C PRO A 133 -9.94 22.96 -12.56
N GLY A 134 -11.10 23.04 -11.89
CA GLY A 134 -12.42 22.86 -12.52
C GLY A 134 -12.98 21.44 -12.48
N SER A 135 -12.12 20.43 -12.38
CA SER A 135 -12.53 19.02 -12.40
C SER A 135 -12.75 18.43 -10.99
N ARG A 136 -13.64 17.45 -10.90
CA ARG A 136 -13.83 16.66 -9.67
C ARG A 136 -12.59 15.80 -9.44
N ARG A 137 -12.04 15.79 -8.22
CA ARG A 137 -10.86 14.95 -7.92
C ARG A 137 -11.28 13.66 -7.25
N VAL A 138 -10.74 12.54 -7.72
CA VAL A 138 -10.87 11.25 -7.05
C VAL A 138 -9.50 10.64 -6.86
N VAL A 139 -9.16 10.29 -5.61
CA VAL A 139 -7.99 9.46 -5.34
C VAL A 139 -8.36 8.00 -5.57
N PHE A 140 -7.53 7.27 -6.29
CA PHE A 140 -7.57 5.82 -6.44
C PHE A 140 -6.43 5.19 -5.64
N PHE A 141 -6.77 4.29 -4.71
CA PHE A 141 -5.79 3.65 -3.83
C PHE A 141 -6.08 2.14 -3.69
N PRO A 142 -5.70 1.32 -4.69
CA PRO A 142 -5.97 -0.11 -4.71
C PRO A 142 -4.95 -0.94 -3.90
N GLY A 143 -5.16 -2.25 -3.88
CA GLY A 143 -4.19 -3.24 -3.42
C GLY A 143 -4.11 -3.41 -1.91
N SER A 144 -5.02 -2.79 -1.15
CA SER A 144 -4.97 -2.75 0.33
C SER A 144 -3.64 -2.23 0.89
N THR A 145 -2.91 -1.41 0.11
CA THR A 145 -1.60 -0.84 0.47
C THR A 145 -1.67 0.03 1.73
N ILE A 146 -2.83 0.66 1.99
CA ILE A 146 -3.09 1.38 3.25
C ILE A 146 -2.84 0.51 4.49
N GLY A 147 -3.02 -0.81 4.37
CA GLY A 147 -2.83 -1.75 5.47
C GLY A 147 -1.38 -1.92 5.90
N ASN A 148 -0.43 -1.48 5.09
CA ASN A 148 0.99 -1.47 5.44
C ASN A 148 1.34 -0.34 6.42
N LEU A 149 0.43 0.61 6.63
CA LEU A 149 0.61 1.74 7.54
C LEU A 149 -0.03 1.46 8.90
N GLY A 150 0.65 1.89 9.97
CA GLY A 150 0.08 1.92 11.32
C GLY A 150 -1.12 2.88 11.39
N ALA A 151 -2.02 2.66 12.36
CA ALA A 151 -3.30 3.36 12.42
C ALA A 151 -3.19 4.90 12.41
N ASP A 152 -2.19 5.48 13.08
CA ASP A 152 -1.96 6.93 13.07
C ASP A 152 -1.49 7.44 11.71
N ALA A 153 -0.60 6.69 11.05
CA ALA A 153 -0.14 7.00 9.69
C ALA A 153 -1.28 6.86 8.68
N SER A 154 -2.14 5.82 8.78
CA SER A 154 -3.32 5.68 7.93
C SER A 154 -4.30 6.85 8.12
N ARG A 155 -4.57 7.27 9.36
CA ARG A 155 -5.41 8.45 9.65
C ARG A 155 -4.83 9.73 9.07
N ALA A 156 -3.52 9.94 9.24
CA ALA A 156 -2.83 11.11 8.71
C ALA A 156 -2.88 11.14 7.18
N LEU A 157 -2.66 9.99 6.53
CA LEU A 157 -2.79 9.84 5.08
C LEU A 157 -4.22 10.16 4.63
N LEU A 158 -5.25 9.50 5.18
CA LEU A 158 -6.65 9.72 4.78
C LEU A 158 -7.07 11.20 4.93
N ARG A 159 -6.69 11.86 6.03
CA ARG A 159 -6.88 13.31 6.20
C ARG A 159 -6.22 14.13 5.10
N ARG A 160 -5.02 13.75 4.68
CA ARG A 160 -4.30 14.40 3.58
C ARG A 160 -5.02 14.18 2.25
N LEU A 161 -5.48 12.97 1.98
CA LEU A 161 -6.25 12.64 0.77
C LEU A 161 -7.54 13.46 0.69
N ALA A 162 -8.26 13.64 1.80
CA ALA A 162 -9.44 14.50 1.86
C ALA A 162 -9.12 15.95 1.46
N ARG A 163 -7.96 16.49 1.89
CA ARG A 163 -7.50 17.82 1.48
C ARG A 163 -7.13 17.88 -0.01
N TRP A 164 -6.50 16.83 -0.54
CA TRP A 164 -6.10 16.77 -1.95
C TRP A 164 -7.30 16.79 -2.90
N VAL A 165 -8.35 16.04 -2.55
CA VAL A 165 -9.54 15.93 -3.39
C VAL A 165 -10.55 17.07 -3.17
N GLY A 166 -10.51 17.69 -1.98
CA GLY A 166 -11.33 18.84 -1.64
C GLY A 166 -12.84 18.55 -1.56
N PRO A 167 -13.66 19.60 -1.35
CA PRO A 167 -15.12 19.45 -1.27
C PRO A 167 -15.71 18.82 -2.54
N GLY A 168 -16.56 17.80 -2.36
CA GLY A 168 -17.14 17.04 -3.48
C GLY A 168 -16.19 16.01 -4.12
N GLY A 169 -14.91 16.00 -3.72
CA GLY A 169 -13.95 14.99 -4.12
C GLY A 169 -14.20 13.62 -3.47
N GLY A 170 -13.58 12.58 -4.04
CA GLY A 170 -13.78 11.20 -3.62
C GLY A 170 -12.49 10.40 -3.42
N LEU A 171 -12.64 9.23 -2.81
CA LEU A 171 -11.59 8.24 -2.63
C LEU A 171 -12.16 6.86 -2.99
N LEU A 172 -11.64 6.25 -4.06
CA LEU A 172 -11.86 4.86 -4.40
C LEU A 172 -10.71 4.04 -3.81
N ILE A 173 -10.97 3.29 -2.74
CA ILE A 173 -9.94 2.57 -1.97
C ILE A 173 -10.21 1.08 -1.93
N GLY A 174 -9.19 0.27 -2.23
CA GLY A 174 -9.21 -1.18 -2.05
C GLY A 174 -8.73 -1.55 -0.66
N VAL A 175 -9.47 -2.41 0.04
CA VAL A 175 -9.10 -2.94 1.35
C VAL A 175 -9.29 -4.45 1.43
N ASP A 176 -8.33 -5.10 2.07
CA ASP A 176 -8.42 -6.52 2.37
C ASP A 176 -9.23 -6.75 3.66
N LEU A 177 -10.30 -7.54 3.59
CA LEU A 177 -11.25 -7.66 4.69
C LEU A 177 -10.80 -8.66 5.76
N ILE A 178 -11.32 -8.53 6.98
CA ILE A 178 -11.09 -9.53 8.05
C ILE A 178 -11.72 -10.86 7.64
N LYS A 179 -10.95 -11.95 7.74
CA LYS A 179 -11.37 -13.32 7.40
C LYS A 179 -10.57 -14.37 8.16
N SER A 180 -10.78 -15.66 7.85
CA SER A 180 -10.14 -16.75 8.59
C SER A 180 -8.60 -16.68 8.54
N PRO A 181 -7.90 -16.85 9.67
CA PRO A 181 -6.45 -17.03 9.70
C PRO A 181 -5.96 -18.18 8.82
N ASP A 182 -6.79 -19.21 8.60
CA ASP A 182 -6.46 -20.34 7.73
C ASP A 182 -6.25 -19.93 6.26
N LEU A 183 -6.80 -18.77 5.86
CA LEU A 183 -6.53 -18.16 4.56
C LEU A 183 -5.48 -17.06 4.65
N LEU A 184 -5.50 -16.26 5.73
CA LEU A 184 -4.59 -15.13 5.89
C LEU A 184 -3.14 -15.55 6.09
N VAL A 185 -2.87 -16.54 6.95
CA VAL A 185 -1.49 -16.93 7.27
C VAL A 185 -0.78 -17.51 6.03
N PRO A 186 -1.35 -18.47 5.28
CA PRO A 186 -0.69 -18.99 4.08
C PRO A 186 -0.43 -17.94 3.01
N ALA A 187 -1.26 -16.89 2.91
CA ALA A 187 -1.02 -15.79 1.97
C ALA A 187 0.28 -15.02 2.29
N TYR A 188 0.77 -15.06 3.54
CA TYR A 188 2.02 -14.40 3.94
C TYR A 188 3.13 -15.40 4.30
N ASP A 189 2.86 -16.69 4.21
CA ASP A 189 3.80 -17.79 4.51
C ASP A 189 3.52 -18.94 3.52
N ASP A 190 3.72 -18.63 2.23
CA ASP A 190 3.42 -19.54 1.14
C ASP A 190 4.34 -20.77 1.12
N ALA A 191 3.81 -21.90 0.65
CA ALA A 191 4.56 -23.16 0.64
C ALA A 191 5.78 -23.13 -0.30
N ALA A 192 5.81 -22.21 -1.28
CA ALA A 192 6.93 -22.04 -2.20
C ALA A 192 8.07 -21.20 -1.61
N GLY A 193 7.90 -20.60 -0.43
CA GLY A 193 8.90 -19.80 0.28
C GLY A 193 9.23 -18.46 -0.41
N ILE A 194 8.35 -17.96 -1.28
CA ILE A 194 8.60 -16.72 -2.02
C ILE A 194 8.41 -15.50 -1.12
N THR A 195 7.41 -15.50 -0.24
CA THR A 195 7.20 -14.45 0.76
C THR A 195 8.32 -14.44 1.79
N ALA A 196 8.85 -15.62 2.16
CA ALA A 196 10.05 -15.71 2.98
C ALA A 196 11.27 -15.10 2.28
N ALA A 197 11.48 -15.40 0.99
CA ALA A 197 12.55 -14.80 0.20
C ALA A 197 12.39 -13.27 0.05
N PHE A 198 11.16 -12.77 -0.11
CA PHE A 198 10.83 -11.35 -0.13
C PHE A 198 11.19 -10.66 1.18
N ASN A 199 10.80 -11.24 2.32
CA ASN A 199 11.13 -10.67 3.64
C ASN A 199 12.64 -10.67 3.90
N LEU A 200 13.33 -11.77 3.57
CA LEU A 200 14.78 -11.90 3.74
C LEU A 200 15.60 -10.99 2.81
N ASN A 201 15.06 -10.60 1.64
CA ASN A 201 15.72 -9.66 0.72
C ASN A 201 16.03 -8.30 1.39
N LEU A 202 15.27 -7.93 2.43
CA LEU A 202 15.57 -6.73 3.22
C LEU A 202 17.00 -6.78 3.78
N LEU A 203 17.44 -7.93 4.30
CA LEU A 203 18.79 -8.10 4.85
C LEU A 203 19.86 -7.92 3.76
N ASP A 204 19.63 -8.54 2.60
CA ASP A 204 20.54 -8.44 1.44
C ASP A 204 20.68 -6.99 0.95
N ARG A 205 19.57 -6.25 0.94
CA ARG A 205 19.57 -4.82 0.60
C ARG A 205 20.33 -3.99 1.63
N LEU A 206 20.12 -4.23 2.93
CA LEU A 206 20.85 -3.51 3.98
C LEU A 206 22.36 -3.78 3.90
N ASN A 207 22.77 -5.00 3.59
CA ASN A 207 24.19 -5.32 3.38
C ASN A 207 24.78 -4.50 2.22
N ARG A 208 24.06 -4.44 1.09
CA ARG A 208 24.50 -3.68 -0.10
C ARG A 208 24.51 -2.17 0.07
N GLU A 209 23.43 -1.61 0.62
CA GLU A 209 23.15 -0.16 0.57
C GLU A 209 23.48 0.57 1.88
N ALA A 210 23.48 -0.14 3.02
CA ALA A 210 23.71 0.44 4.33
C ALA A 210 25.03 -0.02 4.97
N GLY A 211 25.78 -0.92 4.31
CA GLY A 211 27.03 -1.48 4.83
C GLY A 211 26.81 -2.34 6.08
N ALA A 212 25.68 -3.07 6.12
CA ALA A 212 25.45 -4.10 7.12
C ALA A 212 26.18 -5.41 6.79
N ASP A 213 26.26 -6.33 7.74
CA ASP A 213 26.87 -7.66 7.58
C ASP A 213 25.94 -8.80 8.02
N PHE A 214 24.63 -8.67 7.81
CA PHE A 214 23.66 -9.73 8.10
C PHE A 214 24.03 -11.02 7.36
N ASP A 215 24.26 -12.12 8.09
CA ASP A 215 24.31 -13.46 7.49
C ASP A 215 22.90 -14.01 7.35
N ARG A 216 22.35 -13.90 6.13
CA ARG A 216 20.98 -14.31 5.78
C ARG A 216 20.61 -15.73 6.22
N GLN A 217 21.57 -16.66 6.30
CA GLN A 217 21.29 -18.04 6.68
C GLN A 217 20.90 -18.19 8.16
N LEU A 218 21.10 -17.15 8.96
CA LEU A 218 20.80 -17.11 10.38
C LEU A 218 19.46 -16.46 10.70
N TRP A 219 18.63 -16.23 9.68
CA TRP A 219 17.35 -15.56 9.80
C TRP A 219 16.25 -16.36 9.13
N GLU A 220 15.14 -16.50 9.84
CA GLU A 220 13.93 -17.17 9.35
C GLU A 220 12.78 -16.17 9.21
N HIS A 221 12.00 -16.32 8.15
CA HIS A 221 10.74 -15.61 8.01
C HIS A 221 9.70 -16.20 8.96
N ARG A 222 8.86 -15.34 9.54
CA ARG A 222 7.67 -15.76 10.28
C ARG A 222 6.52 -14.78 10.04
N ALA A 223 5.38 -15.29 9.55
CA ALA A 223 4.13 -14.55 9.47
C ALA A 223 3.19 -14.92 10.64
N VAL A 224 2.54 -13.93 11.23
CA VAL A 224 1.62 -14.12 12.36
C VAL A 224 0.34 -13.33 12.13
N TRP A 225 -0.81 -13.98 12.32
CA TRP A 225 -2.09 -13.27 12.44
C TRP A 225 -2.26 -12.71 13.84
N ASN A 226 -2.20 -11.39 13.98
CA ASN A 226 -2.52 -10.70 15.22
C ASN A 226 -4.02 -10.43 15.29
N LYS A 227 -4.77 -11.34 15.93
CA LYS A 227 -6.23 -11.25 16.07
C LYS A 227 -6.71 -9.97 16.78
N ARG A 228 -5.96 -9.47 17.77
CA ARG A 228 -6.36 -8.29 18.55
C ARG A 228 -6.34 -7.03 17.69
N GLU A 229 -5.32 -6.92 16.85
CA GLU A 229 -5.09 -5.76 16.00
C GLU A 229 -5.68 -5.96 14.59
N ALA A 230 -6.19 -7.16 14.30
CA ALA A 230 -6.72 -7.56 13.00
C ALA A 230 -5.74 -7.34 11.83
N ARG A 231 -4.47 -7.74 12.00
CA ARG A 231 -3.44 -7.59 10.97
C ARG A 231 -2.53 -8.81 10.87
N MET A 232 -1.99 -9.03 9.67
CA MET A 232 -0.83 -9.88 9.48
C MET A 232 0.43 -9.12 9.90
N GLU A 233 1.37 -9.81 10.51
CA GLU A 233 2.67 -9.28 10.93
C GLU A 233 3.77 -10.20 10.41
N SER A 234 4.77 -9.64 9.73
CA SER A 234 5.93 -10.36 9.22
C SER A 234 7.14 -10.05 10.07
N TYR A 235 7.91 -11.09 10.39
CA TYR A 235 9.10 -11.01 11.21
C TYR A 235 10.29 -11.68 10.54
N LEU A 236 11.49 -11.19 10.84
CA LEU A 236 12.74 -11.89 10.68
C LEU A 236 13.20 -12.36 12.06
N VAL A 237 13.38 -13.67 12.22
CA VAL A 237 13.69 -14.31 13.50
C VAL A 237 15.12 -14.84 13.46
N SER A 238 15.92 -14.41 14.43
CA SER A 238 17.29 -14.89 14.60
C SER A 238 17.28 -16.37 14.99
N THR A 239 18.01 -17.24 14.28
CA THR A 239 18.06 -18.68 14.59
C THR A 239 19.04 -19.03 15.71
N ARG A 240 19.95 -18.11 16.05
CA ARG A 240 20.96 -18.26 17.11
C ARG A 240 21.33 -16.92 17.72
N ASP A 241 22.14 -16.94 18.77
CA ASP A 241 22.81 -15.72 19.24
C ASP A 241 23.78 -15.24 18.14
N GLN A 242 23.63 -14.00 17.69
CA GLN A 242 24.44 -13.41 16.63
C GLN A 242 24.62 -11.91 16.82
N GLU A 243 25.59 -11.33 16.10
CA GLU A 243 25.84 -9.89 16.09
C GLU A 243 25.83 -9.40 14.65
N VAL A 244 25.28 -8.21 14.45
CA VAL A 244 25.28 -7.50 13.18
C VAL A 244 25.89 -6.12 13.38
N HIS A 245 26.81 -5.75 12.50
CA HIS A 245 27.40 -4.44 12.39
C HIS A 245 26.68 -3.64 11.32
N LEU A 246 26.33 -2.39 11.65
CA LEU A 246 25.75 -1.45 10.70
C LEU A 246 26.28 -0.05 11.02
N ALA A 247 26.93 0.58 10.05
CA ALA A 247 27.48 1.93 10.18
C ALA A 247 28.30 2.14 11.47
N GLY A 248 29.16 1.16 11.81
CA GLY A 248 30.03 1.18 12.99
C GLY A 248 29.32 0.92 14.33
N ARG A 249 28.04 0.57 14.32
CA ARG A 249 27.29 0.14 15.51
C ARG A 249 27.11 -1.37 15.52
N ARG A 250 27.18 -1.97 16.71
CA ARG A 250 26.96 -3.40 16.95
C ARG A 250 25.56 -3.61 17.50
N PHE A 251 24.82 -4.53 16.91
CA PHE A 251 23.51 -4.98 17.35
C PHE A 251 23.57 -6.48 17.64
N ALA A 252 23.43 -6.87 18.92
CA ALA A 252 23.34 -8.27 19.31
C ALA A 252 21.89 -8.75 19.22
N PHE A 253 21.68 -9.97 18.74
CA PHE A 253 20.39 -10.64 18.67
C PHE A 253 20.48 -11.98 19.38
N SER A 254 19.49 -12.30 20.21
CA SER A 254 19.39 -13.62 20.84
C SER A 254 18.73 -14.62 19.90
N ALA A 255 18.96 -15.92 20.10
CA ALA A 255 18.20 -16.97 19.44
C ALA A 255 16.68 -16.78 19.69
N GLY A 256 15.89 -16.81 18.63
CA GLY A 256 14.44 -16.57 18.66
C GLY A 256 14.03 -15.09 18.74
N GLU A 257 14.97 -14.15 18.83
CA GLU A 257 14.66 -12.72 18.80
C GLU A 257 14.08 -12.35 17.43
N ALA A 258 12.94 -11.66 17.45
CA ALA A 258 12.19 -11.31 16.24
C ALA A 258 12.29 -9.81 15.96
N VAL A 259 12.55 -9.49 14.69
CA VAL A 259 12.55 -8.13 14.16
C VAL A 259 11.32 -7.97 13.28
N TRP A 260 10.45 -7.03 13.59
CA TRP A 260 9.23 -6.77 12.83
C TRP A 260 9.57 -6.02 11.54
N THR A 261 9.22 -6.57 10.38
CA THR A 261 9.54 -6.00 9.07
C THR A 261 8.35 -5.42 8.32
N GLU A 262 7.15 -5.97 8.51
CA GLU A 262 5.96 -5.55 7.79
C GLU A 262 4.69 -5.85 8.58
N GLN A 263 3.66 -5.05 8.35
CA GLN A 263 2.29 -5.41 8.71
C GLN A 263 1.37 -5.30 7.51
N SER A 264 0.23 -5.98 7.58
CA SER A 264 -0.88 -5.78 6.65
C SER A 264 -2.20 -5.83 7.42
N GLN A 265 -2.73 -4.65 7.71
CA GLN A 265 -4.02 -4.46 8.37
C GLN A 265 -5.16 -5.02 7.51
N LYS A 266 -6.07 -5.74 8.16
CA LYS A 266 -7.33 -6.20 7.57
C LYS A 266 -8.48 -5.39 8.18
N TYR A 267 -9.50 -5.15 7.38
CA TYR A 267 -10.55 -4.18 7.71
C TYR A 267 -11.94 -4.83 7.75
N SER A 268 -12.80 -4.33 8.60
CA SER A 268 -14.23 -4.24 8.30
C SER A 268 -14.54 -2.86 7.70
N LEU A 269 -15.64 -2.72 6.97
CA LEU A 269 -16.09 -1.39 6.49
C LEU A 269 -16.23 -0.40 7.65
N ALA A 270 -16.73 -0.84 8.81
CA ALA A 270 -16.82 -0.01 10.00
C ALA A 270 -15.45 0.46 10.50
N SER A 271 -14.44 -0.42 10.52
CA SER A 271 -13.07 -0.06 10.93
C SER A 271 -12.39 0.89 9.93
N LEU A 272 -12.66 0.73 8.62
CA LEU A 272 -12.19 1.64 7.58
C LEU A 272 -12.79 3.03 7.80
N MET A 273 -14.11 3.11 8.00
CA MET A 273 -14.80 4.38 8.23
C MET A 273 -14.41 5.05 9.55
N ALA A 274 -14.05 4.28 10.57
CA ALA A 274 -13.50 4.83 11.81
C ALA A 274 -12.14 5.53 11.60
N LEU A 275 -11.37 5.13 10.58
CA LEU A 275 -10.12 5.80 10.17
C LEU A 275 -10.37 6.98 9.23
N ALA A 276 -11.31 6.83 8.28
CA ALA A 276 -11.62 7.81 7.24
C ALA A 276 -12.67 8.84 7.69
N GLN A 277 -12.45 9.50 8.83
CA GLN A 277 -13.46 10.39 9.46
C GLN A 277 -13.84 11.62 8.63
N ASP A 278 -12.95 12.07 7.73
CA ASP A 278 -13.19 13.17 6.80
C ASP A 278 -14.03 12.74 5.58
N PHE A 279 -14.35 11.45 5.47
CA PHE A 279 -15.13 10.88 4.39
C PHE A 279 -16.42 10.24 4.91
N SER A 280 -17.35 10.03 3.98
CA SER A 280 -18.56 9.24 4.15
C SER A 280 -18.56 8.11 3.12
N LEU A 281 -19.02 6.92 3.53
CA LEU A 281 -19.16 5.80 2.61
C LEU A 281 -20.34 6.07 1.68
N ARG A 282 -20.10 6.04 0.37
CA ARG A 282 -21.16 6.18 -0.64
C ARG A 282 -21.58 4.82 -1.14
N GLU A 283 -20.62 4.05 -1.64
CA GLU A 283 -20.83 2.72 -2.18
C GLU A 283 -19.64 1.82 -1.87
N HIS A 284 -19.86 0.51 -1.94
CA HIS A 284 -18.79 -0.48 -1.89
C HIS A 284 -19.17 -1.71 -2.69
N TRP A 285 -18.15 -2.40 -3.20
CA TRP A 285 -18.26 -3.62 -3.98
C TRP A 285 -17.32 -4.65 -3.38
N THR A 286 -17.75 -5.90 -3.31
CA THR A 286 -16.96 -7.02 -2.78
C THR A 286 -16.99 -8.18 -3.75
N ASP A 287 -16.04 -9.10 -3.64
CA ASP A 287 -16.15 -10.39 -4.32
C ASP A 287 -17.25 -11.24 -3.66
N ASP A 288 -17.67 -12.32 -4.34
CA ASP A 288 -18.70 -13.26 -3.86
C ASP A 288 -18.42 -13.85 -2.46
N ARG A 289 -17.16 -13.87 -2.02
CA ARG A 289 -16.76 -14.40 -0.71
C ARG A 289 -16.53 -13.32 0.34
N SER A 290 -16.71 -12.05 -0.03
CA SER A 290 -16.43 -10.87 0.81
C SER A 290 -15.04 -10.91 1.42
N TRP A 291 -14.05 -11.24 0.61
CA TRP A 291 -12.65 -11.27 0.98
C TRP A 291 -11.99 -9.90 0.82
N CYS A 292 -12.37 -9.15 -0.20
CA CYS A 292 -11.87 -7.80 -0.43
C CYS A 292 -13.05 -6.85 -0.67
N ALA A 293 -12.81 -5.55 -0.47
CA ALA A 293 -13.76 -4.52 -0.84
C ALA A 293 -13.07 -3.40 -1.61
N MET A 294 -13.70 -2.93 -2.68
CA MET A 294 -13.49 -1.60 -3.22
C MET A 294 -14.56 -0.69 -2.60
N ALA A 295 -14.15 0.39 -1.93
CA ALA A 295 -15.07 1.34 -1.32
C ALA A 295 -14.91 2.72 -1.98
N TYR A 296 -16.02 3.30 -2.41
CA TYR A 296 -16.07 4.69 -2.84
C TYR A 296 -16.55 5.59 -1.70
N LEU A 297 -15.67 6.48 -1.28
CA LEU A 297 -15.89 7.43 -0.19
C LEU A 297 -15.94 8.84 -0.76
N GLU A 298 -16.78 9.70 -0.21
CA GLU A 298 -16.83 11.13 -0.56
C GLU A 298 -16.50 11.99 0.65
N VAL A 299 -15.82 13.12 0.42
CA VAL A 299 -15.51 14.07 1.50
C VAL A 299 -16.80 14.50 2.19
N SER A 300 -16.91 14.20 3.47
CA SER A 300 -18.00 14.67 4.31
C SER A 300 -17.88 16.19 4.39
N GLY A 301 -18.97 16.93 4.13
CA GLY A 301 -18.96 18.39 4.15
C GLY A 301 -18.17 18.91 5.34
N LEU A 302 -17.03 19.56 5.07
CA LEU A 302 -16.05 19.95 6.08
C LEU A 302 -16.79 20.63 7.23
N ARG A 303 -16.66 20.11 8.46
CA ARG A 303 -16.94 20.92 9.63
C ARG A 303 -15.95 22.07 9.55
N VAL A 304 -16.46 23.25 9.17
CA VAL A 304 -15.71 24.49 9.27
C VAL A 304 -15.42 24.66 10.74
N ASP A 305 -14.23 24.28 11.17
CA ASP A 305 -13.69 24.73 12.44
C ASP A 305 -13.64 26.24 12.34
N LYS A 306 -14.62 26.88 13.00
CA LYS A 306 -14.59 28.31 13.28
C LYS A 306 -13.39 28.54 14.20
N GLU A 307 -12.22 28.74 13.63
CA GLU A 307 -11.14 29.41 14.33
C GLU A 307 -11.67 30.78 14.76
N GLN A 308 -11.61 30.97 16.08
CA GLN A 308 -12.08 32.14 16.79
C GLN A 308 -11.30 33.37 16.31
N GLY A 309 -12.03 34.44 16.00
CA GLY A 309 -11.47 35.77 15.80
C GLY A 309 -11.03 36.43 17.10
#